data_AF-A0A960U6F6-F1
#
_entry.id   AF-A0A960U6F6-F1
#
_cell.length_a   1.000
_cell.length_b   1.000
_cell.length_c   1.000
_cell.angle_alpha   90.00
_cell.angle_beta   90.00
_cell.angle_gamma   90.00
#
_symmetry.space_group_name_H-M   'P 1'
#
loop_
_entity.id
_entity.type
_entity.pdbx_description
1 polymer ?
#
loop_
_entity_poly.entity_id
_entity_poly.type
_entity_poly.pdbx_seq_one_letter_code
_entity_poly.pdbx_strand_id
1 'polypeptide(L)'
;MLEKLKQMNPGLKLHSVEEEAFLKYGKVLRGFPFEDIRDYMENVSKVPEVANVYHASIPEMESSSLYKKLSENFYGNMPIQIG
;
A
#
# COMPACT_ATOMS: atom_id res chain seq x y z
N MET A 1 5.14 2.82 17.41
CA MET A 1 5.88 3.16 16.18
C MET A 1 5.78 4.64 15.84
N LEU A 2 4.58 5.18 15.58
CA LEU A 2 4.38 6.59 15.18
C LEU A 2 5.00 7.61 16.15
N GLU A 3 4.83 7.43 17.47
CA GLU A 3 5.41 8.35 18.47
C GLU A 3 6.94 8.38 18.43
N LYS A 4 7.58 7.23 18.19
CA LYS A 4 9.04 7.16 17.98
C LYS A 4 9.45 7.96 16.73
N LEU A 5 8.68 7.85 15.64
CA LEU A 5 8.92 8.63 14.41
C LEU A 5 8.76 10.13 14.64
N LYS A 6 7.76 10.56 15.42
CA LYS A 6 7.57 11.97 15.80
C LYS A 6 8.75 12.51 16.60
N GLN A 7 9.23 11.74 17.58
CA GLN A 7 10.39 12.11 18.39
C GLN A 7 11.67 12.27 17.55
N MET A 8 11.88 11.39 16.57
CA MET A 8 13.03 11.47 15.66
C MET A 8 12.93 12.63 14.65
N ASN A 9 11.73 13.20 14.44
CA ASN A 9 11.48 14.22 13.43
C ASN A 9 10.68 15.41 14.01
N PRO A 10 11.23 16.16 14.99
CA PRO A 10 10.47 17.18 15.73
C PRO A 10 9.99 18.36 14.87
N GLY A 11 10.62 18.61 13.72
CA GLY A 11 10.23 19.66 12.78
C GLY A 11 9.10 19.27 11.82
N LEU A 12 8.68 18.01 11.79
CA LEU A 12 7.65 17.50 10.88
C LEU A 12 6.35 17.21 11.63
N LYS A 13 5.22 17.59 11.03
CA LYS A 13 3.89 17.22 11.53
C LYS A 13 3.50 15.87 10.95
N LEU A 14 3.73 14.80 11.70
CA LEU A 14 3.33 13.43 11.35
C LEU A 14 1.97 13.11 11.98
N HIS A 15 1.01 12.75 11.14
CA HIS A 15 -0.35 12.36 11.55
C HIS A 15 -0.60 10.88 11.26
N SER A 16 -1.46 10.25 12.06
CA SER A 16 -1.95 8.90 11.76
C SER A 16 -2.96 8.93 10.61
N VAL A 17 -2.98 7.90 9.77
CA VAL A 17 -4.04 7.68 8.77
C VAL A 17 -5.40 7.36 9.39
N GLU A 18 -5.41 7.06 10.70
CA GLU A 18 -6.64 6.82 11.49
C GLU A 18 -7.27 8.12 12.01
N GLU A 19 -6.57 9.26 11.90
CA GLU A 19 -7.12 10.56 12.31
C GLU A 19 -8.12 11.08 11.28
N GLU A 20 -9.17 11.76 11.75
CA GLU A 20 -10.21 12.35 10.89
C GLU A 20 -9.63 13.31 9.83
N ALA A 21 -8.52 13.99 10.16
CA ALA A 21 -7.80 14.86 9.25
C ALA A 21 -7.32 14.16 7.95
N PHE A 22 -7.22 12.82 7.94
CA PHE A 22 -6.86 12.03 6.77
C PHE A 22 -8.01 11.86 5.77
N LEU A 23 -9.28 12.03 6.19
CA LEU A 23 -10.46 11.82 5.33
C LEU A 23 -10.48 12.69 4.08
N LYS A 24 -9.81 13.85 4.10
CA LYS A 24 -9.66 14.72 2.92
C LYS A 24 -8.69 14.18 1.87
N TYR A 25 -7.86 13.20 2.22
CA TYR A 25 -6.86 12.60 1.34
C TYR A 25 -7.21 11.17 0.92
N GLY A 26 -7.89 10.42 1.79
CA GLY A 26 -8.22 9.04 1.48
C GLY A 26 -8.96 8.31 2.59
N LYS A 27 -9.07 6.99 2.41
CA LYS A 27 -9.74 6.08 3.34
C LYS A 27 -8.89 4.84 3.52
N VAL A 28 -8.76 4.38 4.77
CA VAL A 28 -8.11 3.10 5.08
C VAL A 28 -9.02 1.95 4.63
N LEU A 29 -8.54 1.13 3.69
CA LEU A 29 -9.24 -0.08 3.26
C LEU A 29 -8.95 -1.21 4.25
N ARG A 30 -10.01 -1.79 4.81
CA ARG A 30 -9.96 -2.92 5.74
C ARG A 30 -10.69 -4.12 5.15
N GLY A 31 -10.34 -5.33 5.57
CA GLY A 31 -11.01 -6.57 5.14
C GLY A 31 -10.59 -7.11 3.77
N PHE A 32 -9.52 -6.58 3.20
CA PHE A 32 -8.89 -7.12 1.99
C PHE A 32 -7.64 -7.94 2.37
N PRO A 33 -7.36 -9.04 1.64
CA PRO A 33 -6.25 -9.94 1.95
C PRO A 33 -4.94 -9.38 1.40
N PHE A 34 -4.31 -8.46 2.13
CA PHE A 34 -3.05 -7.85 1.72
C PHE A 34 -1.82 -8.72 2.01
N GLU A 35 -2.00 -9.87 2.65
CA GLU A 35 -0.93 -10.77 3.07
C GLU A 35 -0.08 -11.24 1.87
N ASP A 36 -0.71 -11.72 0.80
CA ASP A 36 -0.02 -12.20 -0.42
C ASP A 36 0.92 -11.13 -0.99
N ILE A 37 0.45 -9.87 -0.99
CA ILE A 37 1.19 -8.72 -1.51
C ILE A 37 2.32 -8.31 -0.56
N ARG A 38 2.07 -8.31 0.75
CA ARG A 38 3.11 -8.04 1.75
C ARG A 38 4.23 -9.07 1.65
N ASP A 39 3.88 -10.35 1.55
CA ASP A 39 4.85 -11.43 1.50
C ASP A 39 5.69 -11.36 0.21
N TYR A 40 5.08 -10.98 -0.93
CA TYR A 40 5.81 -10.69 -2.16
C TYR A 40 6.79 -9.52 -1.99
N MET A 41 6.34 -8.41 -1.41
CA MET A 41 7.20 -7.22 -1.20
C MET A 41 8.37 -7.50 -0.25
N GLU A 42 8.17 -8.31 0.79
CA GLU A 42 9.21 -8.62 1.78
C GLU A 42 10.24 -9.64 1.26
N ASN A 43 9.80 -10.63 0.48
CA ASN A 43 10.63 -11.79 0.15
C ASN A 43 11.06 -11.88 -1.33
N VAL A 44 10.36 -11.20 -2.25
CA VAL A 44 10.59 -11.32 -3.69
C VAL A 44 11.11 -10.01 -4.28
N SER A 45 10.52 -8.87 -3.89
CA SER A 45 10.94 -7.56 -4.37
C SER A 45 12.38 -7.23 -3.94
N LYS A 46 13.13 -6.61 -4.86
CA LYS A 46 14.48 -6.09 -4.56
C LYS A 46 14.41 -4.58 -4.42
N VAL A 47 14.92 -4.06 -3.31
CA VAL A 47 15.11 -2.62 -3.14
C VAL A 47 16.39 -2.24 -3.90
N PRO A 48 16.31 -1.44 -4.98
CA PRO A 48 17.50 -1.04 -5.73
C PRO A 48 18.41 -0.17 -4.86
N GLU A 49 19.74 -0.35 -4.98
CA GLU A 49 20.74 0.46 -4.27
C GLU A 49 20.82 1.89 -4.82
N VAL A 50 20.48 2.07 -6.10
CA VAL A 50 20.60 3.33 -6.83
C VAL A 50 19.30 3.63 -7.57
N ALA A 51 18.75 4.82 -7.30
CA ALA A 51 17.50 5.35 -7.87
C ALA A 51 16.24 4.51 -7.56
N ASN A 52 15.08 5.15 -7.68
CA ASN A 52 13.80 4.48 -7.55
C ASN A 52 13.37 3.93 -8.91
N VAL A 53 12.92 2.69 -8.93
CA VAL A 53 12.32 2.06 -10.12
C VAL A 53 10.84 1.87 -9.86
N TYR A 54 9.98 2.37 -10.76
CA TYR A 54 8.54 2.24 -10.68
C TYR A 54 8.04 1.19 -11.67
N HIS A 55 7.31 0.20 -11.16
CA HIS A 55 6.60 -0.80 -11.96
C HIS A 55 5.11 -0.67 -11.67
N ALA A 56 4.32 -0.19 -12.62
CA ALA A 56 2.89 0.02 -12.39
C ALA A 56 2.09 -1.30 -12.27
N SER A 57 2.57 -2.36 -12.92
CA SER A 57 1.88 -3.62 -13.13
C SER A 57 2.88 -4.76 -13.03
N ILE A 58 2.75 -5.57 -12.00
CA ILE A 58 3.58 -6.73 -11.70
C ILE A 58 2.67 -7.97 -11.78
N PRO A 59 2.84 -8.84 -12.81
CA PRO A 59 1.95 -9.97 -13.05
C PRO A 59 1.76 -10.89 -11.84
N GLU A 60 2.82 -11.10 -11.06
CA GLU A 60 2.79 -11.93 -9.86
C GLU A 60 1.87 -11.34 -8.79
N MET A 61 1.89 -10.03 -8.60
CA MET A 61 1.01 -9.33 -7.65
C MET A 61 -0.43 -9.25 -8.17
N GLU A 62 -0.62 -9.10 -9.48
CA GLU A 62 -1.94 -9.09 -10.11
C GLU A 62 -2.60 -10.48 -10.18
N SER A 63 -1.82 -11.56 -10.04
CA SER A 63 -2.35 -12.92 -9.90
C SER A 63 -2.92 -13.22 -8.50
N SER A 64 -2.78 -12.28 -7.54
CA SER A 64 -3.18 -12.47 -6.15
C SER A 64 -4.69 -12.48 -5.91
N SER A 65 -5.08 -13.05 -4.76
CA SER A 65 -6.47 -12.98 -4.28
C SER A 65 -6.94 -11.55 -4.02
N LEU A 66 -5.99 -10.64 -3.69
CA LEU A 66 -6.24 -9.23 -3.50
C LEU A 66 -6.73 -8.56 -4.78
N TYR A 67 -6.07 -8.82 -5.92
CA TYR A 67 -6.44 -8.23 -7.20
C TYR A 67 -7.92 -8.44 -7.50
N LYS A 68 -8.36 -9.71 -7.41
CA LYS A 68 -9.75 -10.09 -7.67
C LYS A 68 -10.71 -9.38 -6.72
N LYS A 69 -10.41 -9.35 -5.41
CA LYS A 69 -11.31 -8.70 -4.44
C LYS A 69 -11.38 -7.19 -4.63
N LEU A 70 -10.28 -6.53 -4.93
CA LEU A 70 -10.26 -5.09 -5.17
C LEU A 70 -11.01 -4.75 -6.46
N SER A 71 -10.76 -5.47 -7.56
CA SER A 71 -11.45 -5.23 -8.83
C SER A 71 -12.96 -5.41 -8.67
N GLU A 72 -13.41 -6.52 -8.11
CA GLU A 72 -14.84 -6.85 -7.96
C GLU A 72 -15.55 -5.93 -6.95
N ASN A 73 -14.99 -5.77 -5.75
CA ASN A 73 -15.72 -5.17 -4.62
C ASN A 73 -15.45 -3.67 -4.41
N PHE A 74 -14.35 -3.14 -4.96
CA PHE A 74 -13.99 -1.73 -4.77
C PHE A 74 -14.01 -0.95 -6.07
N TYR A 75 -13.49 -1.53 -7.16
CA TYR A 75 -13.42 -0.89 -8.47
C TYR A 75 -14.54 -1.31 -9.42
N GLY A 76 -15.59 -1.98 -8.95
CA GLY A 76 -16.80 -2.24 -9.74
C GLY A 76 -16.57 -3.13 -10.97
N ASN A 77 -15.76 -4.17 -10.83
CA ASN A 77 -15.30 -5.08 -11.89
C ASN A 77 -14.42 -4.42 -12.97
N MET A 78 -13.86 -3.23 -12.69
CA MET A 78 -12.87 -2.64 -13.60
C MET A 78 -11.51 -3.34 -13.47
N PRO A 79 -10.77 -3.54 -14.57
CA PRO A 79 -9.37 -3.93 -14.51
C PRO A 79 -8.57 -2.92 -13.68
N ILE A 80 -7.67 -3.43 -12.84
CA ILE A 80 -6.75 -2.63 -12.04
C ILE A 80 -5.30 -3.02 -12.36
N GLN A 81 -4.34 -2.28 -11.82
CA GLN A 81 -2.93 -2.63 -11.84
C GLN A 81 -2.39 -2.66 -10.42
N ILE A 82 -1.46 -3.59 -10.15
CA ILE A 82 -0.76 -3.70 -8.86
C ILE A 82 0.72 -3.85 -9.14
N GLY A 83 1.56 -2.98 -8.57
CA GLY A 83 3.01 -3.03 -8.66
C GLY A 83 3.71 -2.07 -7.70
#